data_AF-A0A944MZF8-F1
#
_entry.id   AF-A0A944MZF8-F1
#
_cell.length_a   1.000
_cell.length_b   1.000
_cell.length_c   1.000
_cell.angle_alpha   90.00
_cell.angle_beta   90.00
_cell.angle_gamma   90.00
#
_symmetry.space_group_name_H-M   'P 1'
#
loop_
_entity.id
_entity.type
_entity.pdbx_description
1 polymer ?
#
loop_
_entity_poly.entity_id
_entity_poly.type
_entity_poly.pdbx_seq_one_letter_code
_entity_poly.pdbx_strand_id
1 'polypeptide(L)'
;MSWSGTVRCGNCYENGHNKTSCPELRKAWETDPDSYKGRQWATILARKGRPKVCGYCDETGHTRAGCDTMKAHKSQFQEDLILWRMALVKWMKDIGLGVGALVKCEDASYYRGDTYMYPGDENYIAAVGMIMHPPNGEYLTHYAGIPNTAQWNSSHGLFAFERLGAGIEEQAYRKSVGLTLPCIAGIVPRLGTGYYQKSVDRQDRLNNVDWEVVSPAQGEFTNGKLVLLKELKKATKTHFAAPQEEKEGGFYTFGDFQRKQLQRYVNGEIELSQMKDPELPQTDS
;
A
#
# COMPACT_ATOMS: atom_id res chain seq x y z
N MET A 1 30.09 -0.57 -5.97
CA MET A 1 30.53 0.17 -7.18
C MET A 1 29.66 1.40 -7.33
N SER A 2 30.22 2.60 -7.51
CA SER A 2 29.42 3.79 -7.81
C SER A 2 29.10 3.81 -9.29
N TRP A 3 27.84 3.65 -9.64
CA TRP A 3 27.35 3.52 -11.02
C TRP A 3 27.51 4.81 -11.86
N SER A 4 27.91 5.95 -11.28
CA SER A 4 27.93 7.24 -11.99
C SER A 4 29.20 8.10 -11.80
N GLY A 5 30.26 7.62 -11.13
CA GLY A 5 31.49 8.41 -10.93
C GLY A 5 31.33 9.69 -10.06
N THR A 6 30.12 10.02 -9.63
CA THR A 6 29.76 11.24 -8.88
C THR A 6 29.98 11.15 -7.37
N VAL A 7 30.40 10.00 -6.85
CA VAL A 7 30.57 9.82 -5.40
C VAL A 7 31.89 10.44 -4.95
N ARG A 8 31.78 11.42 -4.04
CA ARG A 8 32.93 12.02 -3.35
C ARG A 8 33.33 11.20 -2.13
N CYS A 9 34.60 10.86 -2.02
CA CYS A 9 35.14 10.08 -0.92
C CYS A 9 35.21 10.92 0.37
N GLY A 10 34.53 10.49 1.44
CA GLY A 10 34.59 11.17 2.74
C GLY A 10 35.91 11.05 3.51
N ASN A 11 37.00 10.58 2.88
CA ASN A 11 38.34 10.55 3.49
C ASN A 11 39.33 11.45 2.73
N CYS A 12 39.52 11.22 1.43
CA CYS A 12 40.44 12.01 0.60
C CYS A 12 39.74 13.09 -0.21
N TYR A 13 38.40 13.18 -0.14
CA TYR A 13 37.58 14.19 -0.81
C TYR A 13 37.59 14.19 -2.34
N GLU A 14 38.26 13.22 -2.96
CA GLU A 14 38.26 12.98 -4.41
C GLU A 14 36.98 12.29 -4.88
N ASN A 15 36.64 12.48 -6.16
CA ASN A 15 35.48 11.86 -6.80
C ASN A 15 35.80 10.46 -7.37
N GLY A 16 34.77 9.73 -7.80
CA GLY A 16 34.90 8.44 -8.47
C GLY A 16 35.01 7.23 -7.53
N HIS A 17 35.09 7.42 -6.22
CA HIS A 17 35.14 6.33 -5.25
C HIS A 17 34.55 6.71 -3.89
N ASN A 18 34.19 5.69 -3.09
CA ASN A 18 33.73 5.90 -1.72
C ASN A 18 34.80 5.47 -0.70
N LYS A 19 34.56 5.75 0.59
CA LYS A 19 35.50 5.42 1.67
C LYS A 19 35.92 3.95 1.71
N THR A 20 35.05 3.02 1.28
CA THR A 20 35.32 1.57 1.29
C THR A 20 36.23 1.08 0.18
N SER A 21 36.52 1.93 -0.81
CA SER A 21 37.40 1.70 -1.95
C SER A 21 38.45 2.81 -2.09
N CYS A 22 38.74 3.56 -1.01
CA CYS A 22 39.68 4.67 -1.03
C CYS A 22 41.14 4.18 -1.12
N PRO A 23 41.92 4.60 -2.15
CA PRO A 23 43.30 4.17 -2.31
C PRO A 23 44.21 4.69 -1.21
N GLU A 24 43.97 5.91 -0.71
CA GLU A 24 44.75 6.45 0.42
C GLU A 24 44.59 5.64 1.71
N LEU A 25 43.36 5.26 2.06
CA LEU A 25 43.11 4.46 3.25
C LEU A 25 43.74 3.07 3.13
N ARG A 26 43.67 2.48 1.93
CA ARG A 26 44.32 1.21 1.64
C ARG A 26 45.84 1.30 1.79
N LYS A 27 46.46 2.34 1.20
CA LYS A 27 47.90 2.58 1.33
C LYS A 27 48.32 2.85 2.78
N ALA A 28 47.52 3.60 3.53
CA ALA A 28 47.78 3.85 4.94
C ALA A 28 47.76 2.55 5.77
N TRP A 29 46.81 1.65 5.51
CA TRP A 29 46.78 0.32 6.11
C TRP A 29 47.99 -0.54 5.76
N GLU A 30 48.43 -0.50 4.49
CA GLU A 30 49.62 -1.25 4.03
C GLU A 30 50.93 -0.70 4.61
N THR A 31 50.97 0.60 4.95
CA THR A 31 52.16 1.27 5.48
C THR A 31 52.26 1.15 7.01
N ASP A 32 51.16 1.47 7.71
CA ASP A 32 51.08 1.44 9.17
C ASP A 32 49.61 1.19 9.59
N PRO A 33 49.27 -0.06 9.93
CA PRO A 33 47.94 -0.43 10.44
C PRO A 33 47.48 0.34 11.68
N ASP A 34 48.42 0.79 12.53
CA ASP A 34 48.13 1.47 13.80
C ASP A 34 47.95 2.98 13.65
N SER A 35 48.33 3.54 12.50
CA SER A 35 48.02 4.92 12.14
C SER A 35 46.52 5.21 12.20
N TYR A 36 46.15 6.48 12.36
CA TYR A 36 44.74 6.89 12.37
C TYR A 36 43.97 6.40 11.12
N LYS A 37 44.56 6.57 9.92
CA LYS A 37 43.97 6.10 8.66
C LYS A 37 43.99 4.56 8.55
N GLY A 38 45.04 3.90 9.06
CA GLY A 38 45.12 2.44 9.17
C GLY A 38 43.96 1.85 9.99
N ARG A 39 43.71 2.38 11.19
CA ARG A 39 42.57 1.97 12.03
C ARG A 39 41.21 2.19 11.38
N GLN A 40 41.05 3.27 10.60
CA GLN A 40 39.83 3.47 9.82
C GLN A 40 39.61 2.37 8.78
N TRP A 41 40.67 1.96 8.07
CA TRP A 41 40.59 0.85 7.12
C TRP A 41 40.37 -0.50 7.82
N ALA A 42 41.00 -0.73 8.98
CA ALA A 42 40.75 -1.90 9.83
C ALA A 42 39.26 -2.04 10.17
N THR A 43 38.61 -0.93 10.52
CA THR A 43 37.16 -0.89 10.79
C THR A 43 36.34 -1.28 9.55
N ILE A 44 36.76 -0.83 8.36
CA ILE A 44 36.12 -1.20 7.09
C ILE A 44 36.29 -2.69 6.78
N LEU A 45 37.50 -3.23 6.98
CA LEU A 45 37.80 -4.66 6.80
C LEU A 45 36.98 -5.51 7.78
N ALA A 46 36.98 -5.15 9.06
CA ALA A 46 36.17 -5.81 10.08
C ALA A 46 34.69 -5.80 9.71
N ARG A 47 34.14 -4.66 9.26
CA ARG A 47 32.75 -4.57 8.78
C ARG A 47 32.51 -5.42 7.51
N LYS A 48 33.47 -5.48 6.59
CA LYS A 48 33.35 -6.29 5.37
C LYS A 48 33.38 -7.80 5.68
N GLY A 49 34.18 -8.22 6.67
CA GLY A 49 34.33 -9.60 7.11
C GLY A 49 33.20 -10.12 8.01
N ARG A 50 32.36 -9.23 8.59
CA ARG A 50 31.14 -9.66 9.28
C ARG A 50 30.22 -10.43 8.32
N PRO A 51 29.60 -11.53 8.77
CA PRO A 51 28.61 -12.24 7.96
C PRO A 51 27.53 -11.26 7.52
N LYS A 52 27.11 -11.37 6.25
CA LYS A 52 25.98 -10.58 5.76
C LYS A 52 24.73 -11.11 6.43
N VAL A 53 23.98 -10.23 7.08
CA VAL A 53 22.63 -10.52 7.57
C VAL A 53 21.65 -9.95 6.55
N CYS A 54 20.72 -10.77 6.11
CA CYS A 54 19.69 -10.36 5.17
C CYS A 54 18.66 -9.49 5.91
N GLY A 55 18.50 -8.22 5.52
CA GLY A 55 17.49 -7.35 6.12
C GLY A 55 16.02 -7.69 5.79
N TYR A 56 15.73 -8.89 5.25
CA TYR A 56 14.37 -9.37 4.97
C TYR A 56 13.99 -10.54 5.88
N CYS A 57 14.73 -11.65 5.77
CA CYS A 57 14.53 -12.87 6.55
C CYS A 57 15.41 -12.95 7.81
N ASP A 58 16.27 -11.95 8.04
CA ASP A 58 17.22 -11.89 9.17
C ASP A 58 18.24 -13.07 9.23
N GLU A 59 18.31 -13.93 8.20
CA GLU A 59 19.30 -15.00 8.06
C GLU A 59 20.68 -14.50 7.59
N THR A 60 21.74 -15.27 7.89
CA THR A 60 23.12 -14.96 7.47
C THR A 60 23.49 -15.57 6.12
N GLY A 61 24.46 -14.96 5.43
CA GLY A 61 25.09 -15.51 4.22
C GLY A 61 24.67 -14.84 2.91
N HIS A 62 23.58 -14.07 2.93
CA HIS A 62 23.08 -13.34 1.76
C HIS A 62 22.61 -11.93 2.13
N THR A 63 22.18 -11.16 1.12
CA THR A 63 21.56 -9.84 1.28
C THR A 63 20.16 -9.87 0.69
N ARG A 64 19.31 -8.85 0.93
CA ARG A 64 17.96 -8.76 0.34
C ARG A 64 17.94 -9.08 -1.16
N ALA A 65 18.95 -8.63 -1.92
CA ALA A 65 19.03 -8.89 -3.37
C ALA A 65 19.15 -10.38 -3.73
N GLY A 66 19.78 -11.18 -2.87
CA GLY A 66 19.96 -12.62 -3.04
C GLY A 66 19.00 -13.49 -2.20
N CYS A 67 18.04 -12.89 -1.49
CA CYS A 67 17.13 -13.62 -0.61
C CYS A 67 16.05 -14.36 -1.41
N ASP A 68 16.02 -15.68 -1.34
CA ASP A 68 15.03 -16.49 -2.06
C ASP A 68 13.63 -16.40 -1.43
N THR A 69 13.52 -16.31 -0.10
CA THR A 69 12.26 -16.03 0.60
C THR A 69 11.62 -14.73 0.11
N MET A 70 12.40 -13.65 0.01
CA MET A 70 11.91 -12.37 -0.51
C MET A 70 11.45 -12.46 -1.97
N LYS A 71 12.15 -13.24 -2.80
CA LYS A 71 11.74 -13.45 -4.21
C LYS A 71 10.42 -14.20 -4.29
N ALA A 72 10.25 -15.26 -3.49
CA ALA A 72 9.01 -16.02 -3.41
C ALA A 72 7.85 -15.12 -2.94
N HIS A 73 8.05 -14.36 -1.87
CA HIS A 73 7.05 -13.42 -1.36
C HIS A 73 6.70 -12.31 -2.37
N LYS A 74 7.67 -11.82 -3.15
CA LYS A 74 7.39 -10.87 -4.25
C LYS A 74 6.51 -11.48 -5.34
N SER A 75 6.71 -12.75 -5.69
CA SER A 75 5.85 -13.44 -6.66
C SER A 75 4.44 -13.59 -6.11
N GLN A 76 4.32 -14.13 -4.89
CA GLN A 76 3.04 -14.32 -4.24
C GLN A 76 2.28 -13.01 -4.03
N PHE A 77 2.99 -11.93 -3.66
CA PHE A 77 2.43 -10.59 -3.54
C PHE A 77 1.82 -10.14 -4.87
N GLN A 78 2.50 -10.36 -5.99
CA GLN A 78 1.99 -9.97 -7.31
C GLN A 78 0.74 -10.74 -7.69
N GLU A 79 0.72 -12.04 -7.45
CA GLU A 79 -0.41 -12.92 -7.74
C GLU A 79 -1.65 -12.51 -6.95
N ASP A 80 -1.52 -12.34 -5.63
CA ASP A 80 -2.62 -11.90 -4.77
C ASP A 80 -3.08 -10.48 -5.11
N LEU A 81 -2.15 -9.56 -5.41
CA LEU A 81 -2.46 -8.20 -5.79
C LEU A 81 -3.28 -8.13 -7.08
N ILE A 82 -2.90 -8.92 -8.10
CA ILE A 82 -3.63 -9.01 -9.36
C ILE A 82 -5.06 -9.49 -9.08
N LEU A 83 -5.18 -10.62 -8.40
CA LEU A 83 -6.47 -11.26 -8.13
C LEU A 83 -7.42 -10.31 -7.37
N TRP A 84 -6.92 -9.68 -6.31
CA TRP A 84 -7.72 -8.77 -5.50
C TRP A 84 -8.12 -7.50 -6.25
N ARG A 85 -7.22 -6.92 -7.07
CA ARG A 85 -7.57 -5.75 -7.89
C ARG A 85 -8.54 -6.08 -9.00
N MET A 86 -8.47 -7.27 -9.58
CA MET A 86 -9.49 -7.74 -10.53
C MET A 86 -10.86 -7.85 -9.86
N ALA A 87 -10.92 -8.40 -8.64
CA ALA A 87 -12.15 -8.45 -7.86
C ALA A 87 -12.70 -7.05 -7.55
N LEU A 88 -11.83 -6.10 -7.14
CA LEU A 88 -12.23 -4.71 -6.94
C LEU A 88 -12.77 -4.05 -8.21
N VAL A 89 -12.09 -4.22 -9.36
CA VAL A 89 -12.55 -3.64 -10.63
C VAL A 89 -13.90 -4.23 -11.04
N LYS A 90 -14.10 -5.53 -10.85
CA LYS A 90 -15.40 -6.17 -11.09
C LYS A 90 -16.47 -5.59 -10.17
N TRP A 91 -16.21 -5.48 -8.87
CA TRP A 91 -17.14 -4.87 -7.92
C TRP A 91 -17.51 -3.43 -8.30
N MET A 92 -16.51 -2.60 -8.63
CA MET A 92 -16.74 -1.23 -9.07
C MET A 92 -17.66 -1.18 -10.30
N LYS A 93 -17.42 -2.06 -11.28
CA LYS A 93 -18.29 -2.20 -12.45
C LYS A 93 -19.70 -2.62 -12.07
N ASP A 94 -19.85 -3.62 -11.21
CA ASP A 94 -21.14 -4.17 -10.81
C ASP A 94 -22.02 -3.10 -10.11
N ILE A 95 -21.42 -2.16 -9.37
CA ILE A 95 -22.14 -1.05 -8.72
C ILE A 95 -22.24 0.23 -9.60
N GLY A 96 -21.79 0.18 -10.85
CA GLY A 96 -21.79 1.33 -11.77
C GLY A 96 -20.76 2.41 -11.45
N LEU A 97 -19.75 2.11 -10.64
CA LEU A 97 -18.67 3.03 -10.28
C LEU A 97 -17.59 3.04 -11.37
N GLY A 98 -17.17 4.25 -11.76
CA GLY A 98 -16.23 4.47 -12.86
C GLY A 98 -16.00 5.95 -13.09
N VAL A 99 -15.29 6.28 -14.17
CA VAL A 99 -15.10 7.68 -14.57
C VAL A 99 -16.43 8.26 -15.03
N GLY A 100 -16.79 9.43 -14.50
CA GLY A 100 -18.06 10.10 -14.73
C GLY A 100 -19.20 9.64 -13.83
N ALA A 101 -18.98 8.68 -12.92
CA ALA A 101 -20.00 8.30 -11.95
C ALA A 101 -20.25 9.45 -10.96
N LEU A 102 -21.51 9.71 -10.64
CA LEU A 102 -21.89 10.63 -9.56
C LEU A 102 -22.02 9.81 -8.27
N VAL A 103 -21.31 10.24 -7.24
CA VAL A 103 -21.27 9.57 -5.93
C VAL A 103 -21.76 10.53 -4.86
N LYS A 104 -22.54 10.02 -3.92
CA LYS A 104 -23.01 10.73 -2.73
C LYS A 104 -22.39 10.07 -1.50
N CYS A 105 -21.79 10.87 -0.61
CA CYS A 105 -21.20 10.42 0.65
C CYS A 105 -22.03 10.97 1.81
N GLU A 106 -22.62 10.07 2.58
CA GLU A 106 -23.55 10.37 3.68
C GLU A 106 -22.80 10.67 4.99
N ASP A 107 -21.59 10.14 5.16
CA ASP A 107 -20.80 10.26 6.38
C ASP A 107 -19.54 11.14 6.23
N ALA A 108 -19.51 12.04 5.24
CA ALA A 108 -18.40 12.96 5.03
C ALA A 108 -18.53 14.26 5.81
N SER A 109 -17.49 14.59 6.57
CA SER A 109 -17.25 15.93 7.11
C SER A 109 -16.62 16.84 6.04
N TYR A 110 -17.26 17.96 5.69
CA TYR A 110 -16.77 18.85 4.61
C TYR A 110 -17.24 20.31 4.73
N TYR A 111 -16.63 21.21 3.95
CA TYR A 111 -17.04 22.63 3.90
C TYR A 111 -18.12 22.88 2.85
N ARG A 112 -19.13 23.69 3.18
CA ARG A 112 -20.08 24.27 2.22
C ARG A 112 -20.13 25.78 2.41
N GLY A 113 -19.46 26.52 1.53
CA GLY A 113 -19.20 27.95 1.76
C GLY A 113 -18.34 28.13 3.01
N ASP A 114 -18.80 28.96 3.95
CA ASP A 114 -18.10 29.22 5.22
C ASP A 114 -18.54 28.32 6.37
N THR A 115 -19.48 27.38 6.12
CA THR A 115 -20.00 26.48 7.16
C THR A 115 -19.44 25.08 7.00
N TYR A 116 -19.13 24.44 8.11
CA TYR A 116 -18.75 23.04 8.14
C TYR A 116 -20.02 22.17 8.22
N MET A 117 -20.08 21.13 7.40
CA MET A 117 -21.12 20.13 7.41
C MET A 117 -20.60 18.91 8.16
N TYR A 118 -21.24 18.57 9.27
CA TYR A 118 -20.97 17.34 10.01
C TYR A 118 -22.10 16.34 9.81
N PRO A 119 -21.79 15.08 9.49
CA PRO A 119 -22.77 14.01 9.47
C PRO A 119 -23.50 13.94 10.82
N GLY A 120 -24.83 13.94 10.78
CA GLY A 120 -25.69 13.91 11.97
C GLY A 120 -26.28 15.26 12.40
N ASP A 121 -25.80 16.38 11.84
CA ASP A 121 -26.44 17.69 12.06
C ASP A 121 -27.81 17.75 11.35
N GLU A 122 -28.79 18.44 11.92
CA GLU A 122 -30.15 18.56 11.37
C GLU A 122 -30.17 19.16 9.94
N ASN A 123 -29.24 20.08 9.66
CA ASN A 123 -29.09 20.74 8.36
C ASN A 123 -28.01 20.11 7.48
N TYR A 124 -27.53 18.91 7.84
CA TYR A 124 -26.51 18.21 7.05
C TYR A 124 -27.04 17.93 5.64
N ILE A 125 -26.19 18.17 4.66
CA ILE A 125 -26.44 17.81 3.27
C ILE A 125 -25.30 16.91 2.85
N ALA A 126 -25.62 15.73 2.31
CA ALA A 126 -24.60 14.81 1.83
C ALA A 126 -23.74 15.43 0.73
N ALA A 127 -22.43 15.19 0.79
CA ALA A 127 -21.52 15.62 -0.26
C ALA A 127 -21.78 14.78 -1.52
N VAL A 128 -21.99 15.45 -2.65
CA VAL A 128 -22.16 14.81 -3.95
C VAL A 128 -21.06 15.29 -4.88
N GLY A 129 -20.47 14.41 -5.68
CA GLY A 129 -19.50 14.80 -6.70
C GLY A 129 -19.21 13.71 -7.71
N MET A 130 -18.49 14.08 -8.76
CA MET A 130 -18.21 13.20 -9.89
C MET A 130 -16.82 12.58 -9.76
N ILE A 131 -16.71 11.29 -10.02
CA ILE A 131 -15.44 10.58 -10.06
C ILE A 131 -14.75 10.86 -11.40
N MET A 132 -13.64 11.58 -11.35
CA MET A 132 -12.92 12.00 -12.57
C MET A 132 -11.72 11.10 -12.91
N HIS A 133 -11.21 10.39 -11.92
CA HIS A 133 -9.93 9.69 -12.03
C HIS A 133 -10.00 8.29 -11.40
N PRO A 134 -9.23 7.33 -11.94
CA PRO A 134 -9.05 6.04 -11.28
C PRO A 134 -8.35 6.21 -9.94
N PRO A 135 -8.51 5.24 -9.01
CA PRO A 135 -7.90 5.32 -7.70
C PRO A 135 -6.37 5.17 -7.79
N ASN A 136 -5.65 5.62 -6.77
CA ASN A 136 -4.20 5.46 -6.72
C ASN A 136 -3.81 4.01 -6.42
N GLY A 137 -3.50 3.26 -7.47
CA GLY A 137 -3.04 1.87 -7.39
C GLY A 137 -1.62 1.67 -6.87
N GLU A 138 -0.92 2.65 -6.31
CA GLU A 138 0.40 2.37 -5.71
C GLU A 138 0.27 1.74 -4.31
N TYR A 139 -0.67 2.24 -3.50
CA TYR A 139 -0.84 1.85 -2.10
C TYR A 139 -2.09 1.00 -1.84
N LEU A 140 -2.95 0.85 -2.84
CA LEU A 140 -4.13 -0.02 -2.78
C LEU A 140 -3.71 -1.47 -3.02
N THR A 141 -3.28 -2.17 -1.97
CA THR A 141 -2.78 -3.56 -2.06
C THR A 141 -3.75 -4.57 -1.47
N HIS A 142 -3.56 -5.85 -1.79
CA HIS A 142 -4.40 -6.94 -1.30
C HIS A 142 -4.41 -7.09 0.22
N TYR A 143 -3.49 -6.44 0.93
CA TYR A 143 -3.51 -6.39 2.40
C TYR A 143 -4.81 -5.77 2.92
N ALA A 144 -5.44 -4.84 2.19
CA ALA A 144 -6.76 -4.32 2.55
C ALA A 144 -7.86 -5.40 2.54
N GLY A 145 -7.67 -6.50 1.81
CA GLY A 145 -8.54 -7.68 1.82
C GLY A 145 -8.20 -8.74 2.86
N ILE A 146 -7.19 -8.50 3.70
CA ILE A 146 -6.76 -9.44 4.76
C ILE A 146 -7.03 -8.78 6.11
N PRO A 147 -7.90 -9.37 6.97
CA PRO A 147 -8.17 -8.83 8.30
C PRO A 147 -6.89 -8.61 9.10
N ASN A 148 -6.90 -7.60 9.97
CA ASN A 148 -5.85 -7.28 10.94
C ASN A 148 -4.54 -6.73 10.35
N THR A 149 -4.41 -6.58 9.03
CA THR A 149 -3.27 -5.84 8.46
C THR A 149 -3.41 -4.34 8.70
N ALA A 150 -2.28 -3.62 8.64
CA ALA A 150 -2.29 -2.17 8.77
C ALA A 150 -3.14 -1.47 7.71
N GLN A 151 -3.17 -1.99 6.48
CA GLN A 151 -3.98 -1.42 5.40
C GLN A 151 -5.47 -1.69 5.59
N TRP A 152 -5.84 -2.89 6.02
CA TRP A 152 -7.22 -3.23 6.35
C TRP A 152 -7.79 -2.33 7.45
N ASN A 153 -6.99 -2.06 8.49
CA ASN A 153 -7.38 -1.19 9.60
C ASN A 153 -7.29 0.32 9.27
N SER A 154 -6.84 0.70 8.08
CA SER A 154 -6.69 2.11 7.69
C SER A 154 -7.89 2.63 6.92
N SER A 155 -8.24 3.91 7.12
CA SER A 155 -9.16 4.67 6.26
C SER A 155 -8.47 5.02 4.94
N HIS A 156 -8.12 3.99 4.18
CA HIS A 156 -7.48 4.16 2.89
C HIS A 156 -8.44 4.88 1.94
N GLY A 157 -8.08 6.11 1.55
CA GLY A 157 -8.80 6.85 0.53
C GLY A 157 -8.79 6.07 -0.77
N LEU A 158 -9.95 5.58 -1.19
CA LEU A 158 -10.15 4.93 -2.46
C LEU A 158 -10.24 5.98 -3.57
N PHE A 159 -11.08 7.01 -3.38
CA PHE A 159 -11.27 8.10 -4.32
C PHE A 159 -11.30 9.45 -3.62
N ALA A 160 -11.28 10.51 -4.42
CA ALA A 160 -11.74 11.82 -3.99
C ALA A 160 -12.47 12.49 -5.15
N PHE A 161 -13.46 13.31 -4.84
CA PHE A 161 -14.14 14.15 -5.81
C PHE A 161 -14.12 15.60 -5.37
N GLU A 162 -14.36 16.51 -6.32
CA GLU A 162 -14.73 17.88 -6.02
C GLU A 162 -16.24 17.93 -5.82
N ARG A 163 -16.68 18.45 -4.66
CA ARG A 163 -18.11 18.52 -4.32
C ARG A 163 -18.84 19.43 -5.30
N LEU A 164 -20.07 19.05 -5.66
CA LEU A 164 -20.94 19.90 -6.45
C LEU A 164 -21.28 21.19 -5.68
N GLY A 165 -21.30 22.30 -6.41
CA GLY A 165 -21.53 23.63 -5.83
C GLY A 165 -20.33 24.21 -5.08
N ALA A 166 -19.10 23.68 -5.28
CA ALA A 166 -17.89 24.37 -4.85
C ALA A 166 -17.63 25.62 -5.71
N GLY A 167 -17.31 26.74 -5.06
CA GLY A 167 -16.89 27.96 -5.75
C GLY A 167 -15.49 27.80 -6.36
N ILE A 168 -15.23 28.46 -7.49
CA ILE A 168 -13.93 28.42 -8.18
C ILE A 168 -12.79 28.99 -7.32
N GLU A 169 -13.10 29.93 -6.43
CA GLU A 169 -12.14 30.59 -5.53
C GLU A 169 -11.88 29.79 -4.24
N GLU A 170 -12.64 28.72 -4.00
CA GLU A 170 -12.46 27.90 -2.81
C GLU A 170 -11.14 27.12 -2.84
N GLN A 171 -10.48 27.06 -1.69
CA GLN A 171 -9.24 26.31 -1.53
C GLN A 171 -9.45 24.82 -1.81
N ALA A 172 -8.48 24.17 -2.46
CA ALA A 172 -8.59 22.79 -2.93
C ALA A 172 -9.02 21.79 -1.84
N TYR A 173 -8.54 21.93 -0.60
CA TYR A 173 -8.92 21.04 0.50
C TYR A 173 -10.35 21.27 1.02
N ARG A 174 -10.98 22.43 0.76
CA ARG A 174 -12.37 22.72 1.16
C ARG A 174 -13.39 22.14 0.19
N LYS A 175 -12.99 22.03 -1.09
CA LYS A 175 -13.84 21.52 -2.16
C LYS A 175 -13.69 20.01 -2.39
N SER A 176 -12.60 19.41 -1.93
CA SER A 176 -12.36 17.98 -2.11
C SER A 176 -12.96 17.14 -0.97
N VAL A 177 -13.68 16.09 -1.33
CA VAL A 177 -14.18 15.07 -0.40
C VAL A 177 -13.55 13.74 -0.77
N GLY A 178 -12.88 13.11 0.19
CA GLY A 178 -12.31 11.77 0.05
C GLY A 178 -13.35 10.70 0.34
N LEU A 179 -13.26 9.57 -0.36
CA LEU A 179 -14.07 8.37 -0.15
C LEU A 179 -13.15 7.24 0.27
N THR A 180 -13.46 6.59 1.38
CA THR A 180 -12.70 5.47 1.90
C THR A 180 -13.18 4.17 1.26
N LEU A 181 -12.27 3.19 1.10
CA LEU A 181 -12.63 1.84 0.66
C LEU A 181 -13.61 1.19 1.65
N PRO A 182 -14.87 0.92 1.27
CA PRO A 182 -15.86 0.34 2.17
C PRO A 182 -15.55 -1.14 2.45
N CYS A 183 -16.24 -1.71 3.43
CA CYS A 183 -16.24 -3.16 3.60
C CYS A 183 -17.03 -3.80 2.45
N ILE A 184 -16.48 -4.85 1.83
CA ILE A 184 -17.06 -5.54 0.68
C ILE A 184 -16.95 -7.02 0.95
N ALA A 185 -18.08 -7.71 1.12
CA ALA A 185 -18.10 -9.12 1.53
C ALA A 185 -17.15 -9.98 0.67
N GLY A 186 -16.22 -10.67 1.33
CA GLY A 186 -15.22 -11.54 0.71
C GLY A 186 -14.09 -10.86 -0.06
N ILE A 187 -14.14 -9.54 -0.30
CA ILE A 187 -13.08 -8.75 -0.97
C ILE A 187 -12.34 -7.88 0.03
N VAL A 188 -13.07 -7.16 0.89
CA VAL A 188 -12.59 -6.30 1.97
C VAL A 188 -13.39 -6.67 3.22
N PRO A 189 -12.92 -7.67 3.99
CA PRO A 189 -13.70 -8.22 5.10
C PRO A 189 -14.06 -7.18 6.15
N ARG A 190 -15.24 -7.31 6.75
CA ARG A 190 -15.73 -6.39 7.80
C ARG A 190 -15.12 -6.71 9.15
N LEU A 191 -15.06 -7.98 9.52
CA LEU A 191 -14.66 -8.39 10.85
C LEU A 191 -13.16 -8.73 10.91
N GLY A 192 -12.55 -8.38 12.03
CA GLY A 192 -11.18 -8.72 12.39
C GLY A 192 -11.06 -9.08 13.87
N THR A 193 -9.81 -9.28 14.28
CA THR A 193 -9.40 -9.59 15.65
C THR A 193 -8.49 -8.47 16.15
N GLY A 194 -8.98 -7.74 17.16
CA GLY A 194 -8.25 -6.68 17.82
C GLY A 194 -7.33 -7.15 18.93
N TYR A 195 -6.85 -6.18 19.70
CA TYR A 195 -6.06 -6.44 20.90
C TYR A 195 -6.88 -7.27 21.91
N TYR A 196 -6.21 -8.20 22.61
CA TYR A 196 -6.86 -9.19 23.49
C TYR A 196 -7.86 -10.12 22.79
N GLN A 197 -7.68 -10.40 21.50
CA GLN A 197 -8.52 -11.34 20.74
C GLN A 197 -10.01 -10.95 20.66
N LYS A 198 -10.35 -9.69 20.95
CA LYS A 198 -11.72 -9.18 20.81
C LYS A 198 -12.06 -9.01 19.34
N SER A 199 -13.29 -9.35 18.95
CA SER A 199 -13.79 -9.03 17.62
C SER A 199 -13.77 -7.51 17.41
N VAL A 200 -13.29 -7.09 16.25
CA VAL A 200 -13.28 -5.69 15.82
C VAL A 200 -14.10 -5.59 14.54
N ASP A 201 -15.02 -4.65 14.52
CA ASP A 201 -15.68 -4.21 13.30
C ASP A 201 -14.83 -3.14 12.62
N ARG A 202 -14.42 -3.39 11.38
CA ARG A 202 -13.70 -2.40 10.57
C ARG A 202 -14.55 -1.16 10.37
N GLN A 203 -15.86 -1.30 10.17
CA GLN A 203 -16.75 -0.18 9.84
C GLN A 203 -16.71 0.92 10.91
N ASP A 204 -16.64 0.53 12.19
CA ASP A 204 -16.61 1.46 13.33
C ASP A 204 -15.37 2.36 13.40
N ARG A 205 -14.34 2.06 12.59
CA ARG A 205 -13.05 2.77 12.59
C ARG A 205 -12.86 3.68 11.38
N LEU A 206 -13.80 3.66 10.44
CA LEU A 206 -13.64 4.35 9.17
C LEU A 206 -14.58 5.54 9.09
N ASN A 207 -14.08 6.58 8.43
CA ASN A 207 -14.88 7.72 8.02
C ASN A 207 -15.02 7.70 6.50
N ASN A 208 -16.06 8.32 5.99
CA ASN A 208 -16.32 8.48 4.56
C ASN A 208 -16.46 7.13 3.85
N VAL A 209 -17.10 6.16 4.50
CA VAL A 209 -17.35 4.80 4.00
C VAL A 209 -18.80 4.55 3.64
N ASP A 210 -19.70 5.42 4.09
CA ASP A 210 -21.11 5.40 3.71
C ASP A 210 -21.32 6.27 2.47
N TRP A 211 -21.08 5.67 1.30
CA TRP A 211 -21.25 6.33 0.03
C TRP A 211 -21.87 5.39 -1.01
N GLU A 212 -22.60 5.98 -1.95
CA GLU A 212 -23.30 5.25 -3.00
C GLU A 212 -23.17 5.93 -4.37
N VAL A 213 -23.22 5.13 -5.42
CA VAL A 213 -23.30 5.63 -6.80
C VAL A 213 -24.74 6.05 -7.07
N VAL A 214 -24.96 7.35 -7.23
CA VAL A 214 -26.28 7.94 -7.52
C VAL A 214 -26.52 8.19 -9.01
N SER A 215 -25.45 8.13 -9.82
CA SER A 215 -25.54 8.09 -11.28
C SER A 215 -24.38 7.26 -11.83
N PRO A 216 -24.64 6.30 -12.74
CA PRO A 216 -23.61 5.37 -13.22
C PRO A 216 -22.53 6.07 -14.04
N ALA A 217 -21.36 5.44 -14.07
CA ALA A 217 -20.21 5.88 -14.83
C ALA A 217 -20.49 6.01 -16.34
N GLN A 218 -19.76 6.92 -16.97
CA GLN A 218 -19.68 7.03 -18.43
C GLN A 218 -18.56 6.17 -19.01
N GLY A 219 -17.58 5.79 -18.18
CA GLY A 219 -16.49 4.90 -18.56
C GLY A 219 -16.05 4.01 -17.40
N GLU A 220 -15.89 2.72 -17.68
CA GLU A 220 -15.32 1.76 -16.73
C GLU A 220 -13.84 2.05 -16.46
N PHE A 221 -13.31 1.54 -15.35
CA PHE A 221 -11.86 1.54 -15.09
C PHE A 221 -11.10 0.48 -15.92
N THR A 222 -11.56 0.18 -17.13
CA THR A 222 -11.21 -1.00 -17.95
C THR A 222 -9.76 -1.06 -18.43
N ASN A 223 -9.04 0.05 -18.40
CA ASN A 223 -7.60 0.11 -18.69
C ASN A 223 -6.82 0.83 -17.57
N GLY A 224 -7.44 0.94 -16.39
CA GLY A 224 -7.01 1.80 -15.30
C GLY A 224 -5.70 1.34 -14.68
N LYS A 225 -5.00 2.29 -14.06
CA LYS A 225 -3.76 2.14 -13.27
C LYS A 225 -3.77 1.01 -12.23
N LEU A 226 -4.91 0.37 -11.97
CA LEU A 226 -5.05 -0.71 -11.00
C LEU A 226 -4.47 -2.04 -11.49
N VAL A 227 -4.85 -2.51 -12.68
CA VAL A 227 -4.54 -3.88 -13.15
C VAL A 227 -3.45 -3.93 -14.23
N LEU A 228 -2.93 -2.77 -14.66
CA LEU A 228 -1.82 -2.72 -15.60
C LEU A 228 -0.54 -3.33 -15.01
N LEU A 229 0.12 -4.22 -15.76
CA LEU A 229 1.34 -4.91 -15.34
C LEU A 229 2.44 -3.95 -14.84
N LYS A 230 2.58 -2.79 -15.49
CA LYS A 230 3.54 -1.75 -15.08
C LYS A 230 3.24 -1.22 -13.67
N GLU A 231 1.98 -0.96 -13.37
CA GLU A 231 1.55 -0.42 -12.08
C GLU A 231 1.56 -1.49 -10.99
N LEU A 232 1.24 -2.74 -11.31
CA LEU A 232 1.40 -3.88 -10.41
C LEU A 232 2.87 -4.09 -10.02
N LYS A 233 3.79 -4.04 -11.00
CA LYS A 233 5.24 -4.08 -10.76
C LYS A 233 5.71 -2.90 -9.92
N LYS A 234 5.15 -1.70 -10.16
CA LYS A 234 5.46 -0.49 -9.38
C LYS A 234 5.01 -0.68 -7.92
N ALA A 235 3.76 -1.05 -7.68
CA ALA A 235 3.22 -1.29 -6.34
C ALA A 235 4.04 -2.36 -5.59
N THR A 236 4.37 -3.47 -6.24
CA THR A 236 5.25 -4.51 -5.67
C THR A 236 6.62 -3.94 -5.33
N LYS A 237 7.24 -3.19 -6.24
CA LYS A 237 8.55 -2.59 -5.98
C LYS A 237 8.49 -1.63 -4.79
N THR A 238 7.49 -0.77 -4.73
CA THR A 238 7.28 0.18 -3.64
C THR A 238 7.08 -0.54 -2.32
N HIS A 239 6.26 -1.60 -2.27
CA HIS A 239 6.00 -2.37 -1.05
C HIS A 239 7.26 -3.00 -0.44
N PHE A 240 8.22 -3.47 -1.26
CA PHE A 240 9.45 -4.09 -0.78
C PHE A 240 10.66 -3.13 -0.69
N ALA A 241 10.47 -1.83 -0.97
CA ALA A 241 11.51 -0.81 -0.98
C ALA A 241 11.49 0.06 0.30
N ALA A 242 12.59 0.79 0.54
CA ALA A 242 12.68 1.77 1.61
C ALA A 242 11.77 2.99 1.36
N PRO A 243 11.26 3.68 2.40
CA PRO A 243 11.53 3.44 3.83
C PRO A 243 10.66 2.37 4.50
N GLN A 244 9.57 1.92 3.87
CA GLN A 244 8.60 0.97 4.45
C GLN A 244 9.04 -0.50 4.33
N GLU A 245 10.35 -0.77 4.39
CA GLU A 245 10.93 -2.08 4.04
C GLU A 245 10.16 -3.26 4.68
N GLU A 246 9.45 -4.01 3.85
CA GLU A 246 8.77 -5.23 4.29
C GLU A 246 9.80 -6.24 4.82
N LYS A 247 9.41 -6.97 5.87
CA LYS A 247 10.17 -8.07 6.48
C LYS A 247 9.42 -9.38 6.32
N GLU A 248 10.10 -10.51 6.47
CA GLU A 248 9.47 -11.82 6.35
C GLU A 248 8.26 -11.98 7.28
N GLY A 249 8.41 -11.65 8.57
CA GLY A 249 7.32 -11.77 9.55
C GLY A 249 6.15 -10.79 9.37
N GLY A 250 6.30 -9.78 8.50
CA GLY A 250 5.23 -8.83 8.14
C GLY A 250 4.57 -9.15 6.80
N PHE A 251 4.97 -10.24 6.13
CA PHE A 251 4.40 -10.62 4.85
C PHE A 251 3.02 -11.26 5.03
N TYR A 252 2.01 -10.70 4.39
CA TYR A 252 0.64 -11.22 4.39
C TYR A 252 0.23 -11.68 2.99
N THR A 253 -0.51 -12.78 2.95
CA THR A 253 -1.01 -13.39 1.71
C THR A 253 -2.37 -13.99 1.99
N PHE A 254 -3.19 -14.15 0.96
CA PHE A 254 -4.51 -14.75 1.12
C PHE A 254 -4.42 -16.22 1.54
N GLY A 255 -5.38 -16.67 2.32
CA GLY A 255 -5.61 -18.10 2.50
C GLY A 255 -6.22 -18.73 1.24
N ASP A 256 -6.15 -20.06 1.13
CA ASP A 256 -6.70 -20.80 -0.02
C ASP A 256 -8.19 -20.57 -0.24
N PHE A 257 -8.95 -20.45 0.85
CA PHE A 257 -10.38 -20.12 0.81
C PHE A 257 -10.61 -18.77 0.09
N GLN A 258 -9.90 -17.72 0.52
CA GLN A 258 -10.03 -16.39 -0.07
C GLN A 258 -9.58 -16.38 -1.53
N ARG A 259 -8.44 -16.99 -1.87
CA ARG A 259 -7.96 -17.05 -3.26
C ARG A 259 -8.97 -17.75 -4.18
N LYS A 260 -9.48 -18.91 -3.78
CA LYS A 260 -10.47 -19.66 -4.57
C LYS A 260 -11.75 -18.84 -4.74
N GLN A 261 -12.25 -18.21 -3.69
CA GLN A 261 -13.46 -17.40 -3.77
C GLN A 261 -13.29 -16.17 -4.66
N LEU A 262 -12.19 -15.41 -4.50
CA LEU A 262 -11.89 -14.27 -5.35
C LEU A 262 -11.77 -14.69 -6.82
N GLN A 263 -11.12 -15.82 -7.10
CA GLN A 263 -10.99 -16.34 -8.45
C GLN A 263 -12.36 -16.67 -9.07
N ARG A 264 -13.22 -17.37 -8.32
CA ARG A 264 -14.59 -17.69 -8.76
C ARG A 264 -15.39 -16.41 -9.04
N TYR A 265 -15.29 -15.39 -8.19
CA TYR A 265 -15.96 -14.12 -8.39
C TYR A 265 -15.45 -13.39 -9.64
N VAL A 266 -14.13 -13.30 -9.80
CA VAL A 266 -13.49 -12.69 -10.98
C VAL A 266 -13.87 -13.43 -12.27
N ASN A 267 -14.00 -14.75 -12.22
CA ASN A 267 -14.42 -15.58 -13.36
C ASN A 267 -15.93 -15.47 -13.66
N GLY A 268 -16.72 -14.81 -12.81
CA GLY A 268 -18.18 -14.77 -12.93
C GLY A 268 -18.87 -16.09 -12.57
N GLU A 269 -18.20 -16.97 -11.83
CA GLU A 269 -18.78 -18.25 -11.35
C GLU A 269 -19.66 -18.06 -10.11
N ILE A 270 -19.45 -16.96 -9.38
CA ILE A 270 -20.29 -16.53 -8.26
C ILE A 270 -20.52 -15.03 -8.31
N GLU A 271 -21.64 -14.60 -7.75
CA GLU A 271 -21.97 -13.20 -7.52
C GLU A 271 -21.45 -12.71 -6.17
N LEU A 272 -21.38 -11.39 -6.00
CA LEU A 272 -20.93 -10.76 -4.75
C LEU A 272 -21.75 -11.22 -3.54
N SER A 273 -23.06 -11.41 -3.71
CA SER A 273 -23.98 -11.89 -2.65
C SER A 273 -23.69 -13.30 -2.16
N GLN A 274 -22.90 -14.08 -2.90
CA GLN A 274 -22.47 -15.42 -2.54
C GLN A 274 -21.09 -15.45 -1.87
N MET A 275 -20.37 -14.32 -1.87
CA MET A 275 -19.08 -14.21 -1.23
C MET A 275 -19.23 -14.12 0.30
N LYS A 276 -18.27 -14.71 1.01
CA LYS A 276 -18.19 -14.69 2.47
C LYS A 276 -16.84 -14.16 2.93
N ASP A 277 -16.86 -13.44 4.04
CA ASP A 277 -15.62 -13.05 4.72
C ASP A 277 -14.88 -14.30 5.22
N PRO A 278 -13.52 -14.26 5.27
CA PRO A 278 -12.75 -15.32 5.88
C PRO A 278 -13.14 -15.49 7.35
N GLU A 279 -13.16 -16.73 7.82
CA GLU A 279 -13.36 -17.02 9.23
C GLU A 279 -12.21 -16.43 10.05
N LEU A 280 -12.56 -15.76 11.14
CA LEU A 280 -11.57 -15.33 12.11
C LEU A 280 -11.09 -16.56 12.90
N PRO A 281 -9.80 -16.63 13.27
CA PRO A 281 -9.31 -17.69 14.14
C PRO A 281 -10.19 -17.75 15.39
N GLN A 282 -10.86 -18.90 15.61
CA GLN A 282 -11.61 -19.12 16.84
C GLN A 282 -10.60 -19.32 17.98
N THR A 283 -10.83 -18.66 19.11
CA THR A 283 -10.05 -18.90 20.32
C THR A 283 -10.60 -20.16 20.98
N ASP A 284 -9.82 -21.23 21.02
CA ASP A 284 -10.05 -22.26 22.03
C ASP A 284 -9.92 -21.57 23.39
N SER A 285 -11.00 -21.63 24.17
CA SER A 285 -11.13 -20.99 25.48
C SER A 285 -10.39 -21.78 26.55
#